data_AF-A0A356WEM5-F1
#
_entry.id   AF-A0A356WEM5-F1
#
_cell.length_a   1.000
_cell.length_b   1.000
_cell.length_c   1.000
_cell.angle_alpha   90.00
_cell.angle_beta   90.00
_cell.angle_gamma   90.00
#
_symmetry.space_group_name_H-M   'P 1'
#
loop_
_entity.id
_entity.type
_entity.pdbx_description
1 polymer ?
#
loop_
_entity_poly.entity_id
_entity_poly.type
_entity_poly.pdbx_seq_one_letter_code
_entity_poly.pdbx_strand_id
1 'polypeptide(L)'
;MFVPAGFVVHDETLLGTNLMIRKQDLINLQFAERNSQAADLTAVTWGVPLELSFKQPQDVSLTSLSAKHLKSLSAIHASSVLIAPSRPGAVLRTLKNSQTNSARATEAKN
;
A
#
# COMPACT_ATOMS: atom_id res chain seq x y z
N MET A 1 1.13 5.73 -6.48
CA MET A 1 2.16 6.47 -7.24
C MET A 1 3.54 6.20 -6.62
N PHE A 2 4.57 5.89 -7.40
CA PHE A 2 5.93 5.74 -6.87
C PHE A 2 6.64 7.10 -6.82
N VAL A 3 7.37 7.36 -5.74
CA VAL A 3 8.15 8.59 -5.53
C VAL A 3 9.55 8.23 -5.03
N PRO A 4 10.55 9.13 -5.09
CA PRO A 4 11.90 8.81 -4.63
C PRO A 4 11.97 8.29 -3.19
N ALA A 5 11.15 8.83 -2.29
CA ALA A 5 11.11 8.44 -0.87
C ALA A 5 10.33 7.14 -0.58
N GLY A 6 9.54 6.63 -1.53
CA GLY A 6 8.56 5.60 -1.25
C GLY A 6 7.46 5.51 -2.28
N PHE A 7 6.24 5.33 -1.82
CA PHE A 7 5.09 5.36 -2.70
C PHE A 7 3.87 5.88 -1.93
N VAL A 8 2.93 6.42 -2.69
CA VAL A 8 1.74 7.08 -2.20
C VAL A 8 0.53 6.31 -2.68
N VAL A 9 -0.36 5.93 -1.77
CA VAL A 9 -1.70 5.48 -2.12
C VAL A 9 -2.61 6.70 -2.06
N HIS A 10 -3.28 6.96 -3.17
CA HIS A 10 -4.21 8.06 -3.33
C HIS A 10 -5.55 7.50 -3.77
N ASP A 11 -6.58 7.75 -2.95
CA ASP A 11 -7.97 7.40 -3.19
C ASP A 11 -8.84 8.25 -2.28
N GLU A 12 -9.38 9.37 -2.78
CA GLU A 12 -10.20 10.29 -1.97
C GLU A 12 -11.56 9.71 -1.58
N THR A 13 -11.94 8.56 -2.16
CA THR A 13 -13.19 7.87 -1.84
C THR A 13 -13.06 7.10 -0.53
N LEU A 14 -11.88 6.51 -0.29
CA LEU A 14 -11.63 5.62 0.85
C LEU A 14 -10.63 6.17 1.86
N LEU A 15 -9.69 7.01 1.43
CA LEU A 15 -8.70 7.62 2.31
C LEU A 15 -9.09 9.05 2.66
N GLY A 16 -9.14 9.35 3.96
CA GLY A 16 -9.33 10.72 4.45
C GLY A 16 -8.11 11.61 4.15
N THR A 17 -6.92 11.01 4.10
CA THR A 17 -5.67 11.65 3.64
C THR A 17 -4.81 10.64 2.90
N ASN A 18 -3.97 11.11 1.97
CA ASN A 18 -3.07 10.24 1.21
C ASN A 18 -2.18 9.39 2.12
N LEU A 19 -2.18 8.08 1.92
CA LEU A 19 -1.31 7.16 2.65
C LEU A 19 0.09 7.18 2.04
N MET A 20 1.02 7.79 2.77
CA MET A 20 2.42 7.96 2.39
C MET A 20 3.25 6.86 3.01
N ILE A 21 3.82 5.97 2.19
CA ILE A 21 4.58 4.81 2.69
C ILE A 21 6.04 4.96 2.29
N ARG A 22 6.92 5.03 3.28
CA ARG A 22 8.37 5.10 3.07
C ARG A 22 8.91 3.74 2.65
N LYS A 23 9.94 3.73 1.80
CA LYS A 23 10.56 2.48 1.31
C LYS A 23 10.97 1.53 2.45
N GLN A 24 11.54 2.08 3.52
CA GLN A 24 12.04 1.32 4.67
C GLN A 24 10.94 0.75 5.57
N ASP A 25 9.72 1.29 5.48
CA ASP A 25 8.58 0.89 6.30
C ASP A 25 7.75 -0.21 5.62
N LEU A 26 7.95 -0.46 4.32
CA LEU A 26 7.31 -1.53 3.57
C LEU A 26 8.09 -2.84 3.73
N ILE A 27 7.46 -3.88 4.27
CA ILE A 27 8.01 -5.25 4.28
C ILE A 27 7.82 -5.90 2.92
N ASN A 28 6.60 -5.86 2.40
CA ASN A 28 6.22 -6.54 1.17
C ASN A 28 5.07 -5.84 0.46
N LEU A 29 5.03 -6.00 -0.86
CA LEU A 29 3.90 -5.66 -1.72
C LEU A 29 3.69 -6.83 -2.68
N GLN A 30 2.55 -7.50 -2.56
CA GLN A 30 2.22 -8.71 -3.33
C GLN A 30 0.75 -8.75 -3.71
N PHE A 31 0.33 -9.70 -4.54
CA PHE A 31 -1.09 -10.00 -4.69
C PHE A 31 -1.68 -10.42 -3.35
N ALA A 32 -2.89 -9.96 -3.03
CA ALA A 32 -3.53 -10.31 -1.78
C ALA A 32 -3.83 -11.80 -1.70
N GLU A 33 -3.63 -12.37 -0.52
CA GLU A 33 -4.04 -13.74 -0.25
C GLU A 33 -5.56 -13.84 -0.05
N ARG A 34 -6.14 -15.00 -0.35
CA ARG A 34 -7.60 -15.24 -0.27
C ARG A 34 -8.20 -14.92 1.10
N ASN A 35 -7.43 -15.14 2.17
CA ASN A 35 -7.87 -14.97 3.57
C ASN A 35 -7.08 -13.86 4.28
N SER A 36 -6.62 -12.85 3.53
CA SER A 36 -5.88 -11.73 4.09
C SER A 36 -6.65 -11.07 5.25
N GLN A 37 -5.92 -10.74 6.31
CA GLN A 37 -6.42 -9.98 7.47
C GLN A 37 -6.08 -8.49 7.34
N ALA A 38 -5.54 -8.07 6.20
CA ALA A 38 -5.23 -6.67 5.92
C ALA A 38 -6.50 -5.82 5.92
N ALA A 39 -6.37 -4.55 6.28
CA ALA A 39 -7.49 -3.62 6.19
C ALA A 39 -7.87 -3.41 4.72
N ASP A 40 -9.12 -3.73 4.38
CA ASP A 40 -9.61 -3.67 3.01
C ASP A 40 -9.92 -2.21 2.59
N LEU A 41 -8.97 -1.59 1.88
CA LEU A 41 -9.11 -0.27 1.27
C LEU A 41 -9.45 -0.39 -0.22
N THR A 42 -10.10 -1.48 -0.64
CA THR A 42 -10.59 -1.65 -2.01
C THR A 42 -12.09 -1.36 -2.11
N ALA A 43 -12.84 -1.65 -1.04
CA ALA A 43 -14.27 -1.47 -0.92
C ALA A 43 -15.06 -2.03 -2.13
N VAL A 44 -15.53 -1.14 -3.03
CA VAL A 44 -16.32 -1.51 -4.22
C VAL A 44 -15.48 -1.56 -5.49
N THR A 45 -14.16 -1.41 -5.40
CA THR A 45 -13.25 -1.40 -6.55
C THR A 45 -13.05 -2.80 -7.09
N TRP A 46 -13.27 -2.97 -8.38
CA TRP A 46 -13.08 -4.24 -9.07
C TRP A 46 -11.60 -4.43 -9.42
N GLY A 47 -11.09 -5.64 -9.27
CA GLY A 47 -9.74 -5.99 -9.71
C GLY A 47 -9.05 -6.99 -8.80
N VAL A 48 -7.77 -7.24 -9.08
CA VAL A 48 -6.93 -8.09 -8.24
C VAL A 48 -6.24 -7.21 -7.20
N PRO A 49 -6.62 -7.31 -5.91
CA PRO A 49 -6.03 -6.49 -4.87
C PRO A 49 -4.55 -6.83 -4.66
N LEU A 50 -3.78 -5.81 -4.31
CA LEU A 50 -2.44 -5.93 -3.77
C LEU A 50 -2.49 -5.72 -2.27
N GLU A 51 -1.75 -6.54 -1.53
CA GLU A 51 -1.52 -6.38 -0.11
C GLU A 51 -0.18 -5.70 0.13
N LEU A 52 -0.21 -4.71 1.02
CA LEU A 52 0.95 -3.98 1.51
C LEU A 52 1.12 -4.31 2.97
N SER A 53 2.29 -4.86 3.34
CA SER A 53 2.59 -5.18 4.73
C SER A 53 3.67 -4.24 5.26
N PHE A 54 3.48 -3.71 6.47
CA PHE A 54 4.33 -2.68 7.04
C PHE A 54 5.17 -3.19 8.22
N LYS A 55 6.39 -2.65 8.34
CA LYS A 55 7.33 -2.97 9.43
C LYS A 55 6.82 -2.47 10.77
N GLN A 56 6.16 -1.32 10.76
CA GLN A 56 5.46 -0.73 11.89
C GLN A 56 4.05 -0.38 11.39
N PRO A 57 3.00 -0.59 12.19
CA PRO A 57 1.67 -0.28 11.71
C PRO A 57 1.52 1.21 11.42
N GLN A 58 0.74 1.52 10.40
CA GLN A 58 0.56 2.87 9.86
C GLN A 58 -0.81 3.39 10.26
N ASP A 59 -0.88 4.68 10.62
CA ASP A 59 -2.16 5.35 10.81
C ASP A 59 -2.77 5.69 9.46
N VAL A 60 -3.93 5.11 9.17
CA VAL A 60 -4.67 5.34 7.93
C VAL A 60 -5.91 6.14 8.27
N SER A 61 -5.97 7.37 7.76
CA SER A 61 -7.18 8.19 7.86
C SER A 61 -8.25 7.69 6.89
N LEU A 62 -9.47 7.56 7.37
CA LEU A 62 -10.60 6.98 6.65
C LEU A 62 -11.63 8.05 6.32
N THR A 63 -12.24 7.96 5.14
CA THR A 63 -13.48 8.67 4.84
C THR A 63 -14.64 8.03 5.61
N SER A 64 -15.80 8.70 5.65
CA SER A 64 -17.01 8.10 6.23
C SER A 64 -17.45 6.79 5.54
N LEU A 65 -17.08 6.61 4.27
CA LEU A 65 -17.40 5.38 3.52
C LEU A 65 -16.54 4.21 3.99
N SER A 66 -15.21 4.38 4.02
CA SER A 66 -14.29 3.33 4.46
C SER A 66 -14.39 3.07 5.95
N ALA A 67 -14.67 4.08 6.77
CA ALA A 67 -14.99 3.93 8.18
C ALA A 67 -16.15 2.94 8.41
N LYS A 68 -17.26 3.11 7.68
CA LYS A 68 -18.40 2.18 7.74
C LYS A 68 -18.03 0.79 7.22
N HIS A 69 -17.30 0.72 6.10
CA HIS A 69 -16.87 -0.54 5.49
C HIS A 69 -16.00 -1.38 6.44
N LEU A 70 -15.04 -0.73 7.11
CA LEU A 70 -14.10 -1.36 8.03
C LEU A 70 -14.61 -1.43 9.48
N LYS A 71 -15.84 -0.96 9.74
CA LYS A 71 -16.43 -0.85 11.08
C LYS A 71 -15.52 -0.11 12.07
N SER A 72 -14.93 0.98 11.59
CA SER A 72 -14.04 1.87 12.35
C SER A 72 -14.65 3.28 12.47
N LEU A 73 -13.99 4.14 13.25
CA LEU A 73 -14.36 5.54 13.44
C LEU A 73 -13.85 6.42 12.29
N SER A 74 -12.67 7.00 12.41
CA SER A 74 -12.10 7.93 11.43
C SER A 74 -10.66 7.60 11.03
N ALA A 75 -10.03 6.66 11.71
CA ALA A 75 -8.71 6.17 11.40
C ALA A 75 -8.53 4.73 11.91
N ILE A 76 -7.55 4.04 11.35
CA ILE A 76 -7.11 2.72 11.83
C ILE A 76 -5.59 2.71 11.96
N HIS A 77 -5.09 1.84 12.83
CA HIS A 77 -3.66 1.54 12.94
C HIS A 77 -3.41 0.18 12.26
N ALA A 78 -2.98 0.21 10.99
CA ALA A 78 -2.96 -0.97 10.12
C ALA A 78 -1.54 -1.52 9.95
N SER A 79 -1.35 -2.82 10.21
CA SER A 79 -0.10 -3.54 9.90
C SER A 79 -0.04 -3.95 8.43
N SER A 80 -1.18 -4.12 7.78
CA SER A 80 -1.29 -4.30 6.34
C SER A 80 -2.59 -3.72 5.79
N VAL A 81 -2.56 -3.36 4.50
CA VAL A 81 -3.72 -2.83 3.77
C VAL A 81 -3.86 -3.49 2.41
N LEU A 82 -5.09 -3.61 1.92
CA LEU A 82 -5.41 -4.00 0.55
C LEU A 82 -5.71 -2.78 -0.29
N ILE A 83 -5.13 -2.71 -1.49
CA ILE A 83 -5.43 -1.69 -2.49
C ILE A 83 -5.73 -2.35 -3.84
N ALA A 84 -6.60 -1.75 -4.65
CA ALA A 84 -6.95 -2.26 -5.98
C ALA A 84 -6.48 -1.29 -7.09
N PRO A 85 -5.18 -1.24 -7.40
CA PRO A 85 -4.68 -0.38 -8.48
C PRO A 85 -5.15 -0.92 -9.83
N SER A 86 -5.41 -0.03 -10.79
CA SER A 86 -5.90 -0.43 -12.13
C SER A 86 -4.92 -1.33 -12.92
N ARG A 87 -3.64 -1.39 -12.53
CA ARG A 87 -2.58 -2.16 -13.20
C ARG A 87 -1.68 -2.87 -12.17
N PRO A 88 -2.17 -3.87 -11.43
CA PRO A 88 -1.44 -4.45 -10.29
C PRO A 88 -0.09 -5.05 -10.71
N GLY A 89 -0.02 -5.74 -11.86
CA GLY A 89 1.25 -6.28 -12.38
C GLY A 89 2.28 -5.20 -12.75
N ALA A 90 1.85 -4.00 -13.15
CA ALA A 90 2.77 -2.89 -13.40
C ALA A 90 3.35 -2.33 -12.10
N VAL A 91 2.55 -2.29 -11.03
CA VAL A 91 3.01 -1.87 -9.70
C VAL A 91 4.09 -2.84 -9.19
N LEU A 92 3.82 -4.15 -9.21
CA LEU A 92 4.76 -5.17 -8.77
C LEU A 92 6.08 -5.15 -9.57
N ARG A 93 5.99 -4.99 -10.90
CA ARG A 93 7.18 -4.87 -11.75
C ARG A 93 8.02 -3.63 -11.41
N THR A 94 7.39 -2.49 -11.17
CA THR A 94 8.10 -1.26 -10.80
C THR A 94 8.80 -1.39 -9.44
N LEU A 95 8.16 -2.06 -8.47
CA LEU A 95 8.80 -2.36 -7.18
C LEU A 95 10.05 -3.21 -7.36
N LYS A 96 9.95 -4.31 -8.12
CA LYS A 96 11.08 -5.20 -8.41
C LYS A 96 12.24 -4.43 -9.04
N ASN A 97 11.96 -3.59 -10.02
CA ASN A 97 12.99 -2.76 -10.68
C ASN A 97 13.64 -1.77 -9.71
N SER A 98 12.87 -1.20 -8.78
CA SER A 98 13.37 -0.25 -7.78
C SER A 98 14.34 -0.92 -6.80
N GLN A 99 14.05 -2.17 -6.38
CA GLN A 99 14.94 -2.96 -5.52
C GLN A 99 16.26 -3.32 -6.24
N THR A 100 16.18 -3.73 -7.51
CA THR A 100 17.38 -4.02 -8.32
C THR A 100 18.27 -2.79 -8.49
N ASN A 101 17.67 -1.62 -8.75
CA ASN A 101 18.43 -0.38 -8.92
C ASN A 101 19.08 0.08 -7.62
N SER A 102 18.41 -0.10 -6.47
CA SER A 102 19.00 0.19 -5.16
C SER A 102 20.19 -0.72 -4.85
N ALA A 103 20.13 -2.02 -5.18
CA ALA A 103 21.25 -2.94 -4.99
C ALA A 103 22.49 -2.53 -5.80
N ARG A 104 22.29 -2.24 -7.10
CA ARG A 104 23.38 -1.79 -8.00
C ARG A 104 24.01 -0.47 -7.56
N ALA A 105 23.21 0.47 -7.05
CA ALA A 105 23.70 1.75 -6.55
C ALA A 105 24.55 1.63 -5.28
N THR A 106 24.33 0.60 -4.47
CA THR A 106 25.16 0.29 -3.30
C THR A 106 26.48 -0.35 -3.72
N GLU A 107 26.47 -1.24 -4.72
CA GLU A 107 27.68 -1.90 -5.25
C GLU A 107 28.64 -0.91 -5.94
N ALA A 108 28.12 0.07 -6.68
CA ALA A 108 28.93 1.06 -7.39
C ALA A 108 29.60 2.12 -6.49
N LYS A 109 29.30 2.12 -5.19
CA LYS A 109 29.87 3.04 -4.20
C LYS A 109 30.97 2.42 -3.33
N ASN A 110 31.23 1.12 -3.54
CA ASN A 110 32.34 0.38 -2.92
C ASN A 110 33.48 0.20 -3.93
#